data_AF-A0A5J4U6D4-F1
#
_entry.id   AF-A0A5J4U6D4-F1
#
_cell.length_a   1.000
_cell.length_b   1.000
_cell.length_c   1.000
_cell.angle_alpha   90.00
_cell.angle_beta   90.00
_cell.angle_gamma   90.00
#
_symmetry.space_group_name_H-M   'P 1'
#
loop_
_entity.id
_entity.type
_entity.pdbx_description
1 polymer ?
#
loop_
_entity_poly.entity_id
_entity_poly.type
_entity_poly.pdbx_seq_one_letter_code
_entity_poly.pdbx_strand_id
1 'polypeptide(L)'
;MVLLIALLLQSIFRSFDAKDVDVGLNNAIVTIKGSDLLERYYETLFKYFKNLELMPSRHIVVSGYYFKRDSVTGIIHCTPFFGKDDYSVCISGSVMAGKEGLIACSVDNNGCFTREVDDYAGRCVKDCDKDIIKSITQMQFHQINRIKPLTV
;
A
#
# COMPACT_ATOMS: atom_id res chain seq x y z
N MET A 1 -6.54 -4.04 -9.10
CA MET A 1 -6.20 -4.19 -7.66
C MET A 1 -5.08 -5.20 -7.39
N VAL A 2 -4.98 -6.34 -8.11
CA VAL A 2 -3.86 -7.31 -8.01
C VAL A 2 -2.47 -6.68 -8.30
N LEU A 3 -2.42 -5.65 -9.15
CA LEU A 3 -1.20 -4.91 -9.51
C LEU A 3 -0.63 -4.01 -8.39
N LEU A 4 -1.45 -3.67 -7.38
CA LEU A 4 -1.08 -2.82 -6.24
C LEU A 4 -0.09 -3.54 -5.32
N ILE A 5 -0.22 -4.87 -5.21
CA ILE A 5 0.64 -5.73 -4.39
C ILE A 5 2.07 -5.81 -4.93
N ALA A 6 2.25 -5.89 -6.26
CA ALA A 6 3.57 -6.00 -6.86
C ALA A 6 4.46 -4.77 -6.58
N LEU A 7 3.85 -3.58 -6.49
CA LEU A 7 4.53 -2.32 -6.15
C LEU A 7 4.81 -2.17 -4.66
N LEU A 8 3.85 -2.58 -3.81
CA LEU A 8 4.06 -2.64 -2.35
C LEU A 8 5.26 -3.52 -2.01
N LEU A 9 5.38 -4.68 -2.68
CA LEU A 9 6.51 -5.57 -2.56
C LEU A 9 7.83 -4.89 -2.94
N GLN A 10 7.91 -4.20 -4.09
CA GLN A 10 9.14 -3.49 -4.51
C GLN A 10 9.57 -2.37 -3.55
N SER A 11 8.61 -1.67 -2.93
CA SER A 11 8.92 -0.66 -1.91
C SER A 11 9.36 -1.27 -0.57
N ILE A 12 8.78 -2.41 -0.17
CA ILE A 12 9.15 -3.14 1.07
C ILE A 12 10.55 -3.75 0.95
N PHE A 13 10.94 -4.22 -0.25
CA PHE A 13 12.23 -4.88 -0.48
C PHE A 13 13.45 -3.93 -0.48
N ARG A 14 13.26 -2.61 -0.46
CA ARG A 14 14.37 -1.64 -0.39
C ARG A 14 15.15 -1.69 0.93
N SER A 15 14.66 -2.42 1.94
CA SER A 15 15.23 -2.51 3.29
C SER A 15 15.68 -3.92 3.71
N PHE A 16 15.88 -4.87 2.79
CA PHE A 16 16.49 -6.15 3.15
C PHE A 16 18.02 -6.04 3.13
N ASP A 17 18.65 -6.19 4.29
CA ASP A 17 20.09 -6.32 4.42
C ASP A 17 20.50 -7.63 3.72
N ALA A 18 21.56 -7.62 2.93
CA ALA A 18 21.99 -8.79 2.15
C ALA A 18 22.28 -10.03 3.00
N LYS A 19 22.40 -9.84 4.32
CA LYS A 19 22.63 -10.88 5.34
C LYS A 19 21.39 -11.72 5.63
N ASP A 20 20.20 -11.23 5.30
CA ASP A 20 18.92 -11.90 5.51
C ASP A 20 18.48 -12.73 4.29
N VAL A 21 19.32 -12.77 3.24
CA VAL A 21 19.06 -13.47 1.98
C VAL A 21 20.13 -14.54 1.77
N ASP A 22 19.73 -15.80 1.58
CA ASP A 22 20.64 -16.87 1.20
C ASP A 22 21.08 -16.63 -0.26
N VAL A 23 22.32 -16.12 -0.44
CA VAL A 23 22.80 -15.59 -1.71
C VAL A 23 23.28 -16.72 -2.62
N GLY A 24 22.43 -17.11 -3.58
CA GLY A 24 22.85 -17.79 -4.81
C GLY A 24 22.58 -16.89 -6.02
N LEU A 25 23.59 -16.14 -6.50
CA LEU A 25 23.49 -15.35 -7.73
C LEU A 25 23.30 -16.30 -8.93
N ASN A 26 22.05 -16.63 -9.25
CA ASN A 26 21.53 -17.08 -10.55
C ASN A 26 20.02 -17.35 -10.39
N ASN A 27 19.15 -16.38 -10.74
CA ASN A 27 17.68 -16.48 -10.60
C ASN A 27 17.16 -16.76 -9.16
N ALA A 28 17.72 -16.09 -8.14
CA ALA A 28 17.30 -16.29 -6.76
C ALA A 28 15.86 -15.81 -6.49
N ILE A 29 14.97 -16.76 -6.16
CA ILE A 29 13.69 -16.48 -5.50
C ILE A 29 13.98 -16.38 -4.01
N VAL A 30 13.78 -15.20 -3.43
CA VAL A 30 13.89 -15.00 -1.98
C VAL A 30 12.55 -15.35 -1.34
N THR A 31 12.58 -16.22 -0.34
CA THR A 31 11.39 -16.54 0.48
C THR A 31 11.52 -15.83 1.82
N ILE A 32 10.51 -15.05 2.18
CA ILE A 32 10.45 -14.30 3.42
C ILE A 32 9.22 -14.74 4.19
N LYS A 33 9.34 -14.95 5.51
CA LYS A 33 8.15 -15.23 6.31
C LYS A 33 7.33 -13.95 6.43
N GLY A 34 6.01 -14.06 6.30
CA GLY A 34 5.13 -12.89 6.45
C GLY A 34 5.25 -12.20 7.81
N SER A 35 5.62 -12.94 8.86
CA SER A 35 5.93 -12.39 10.19
C SER A 35 7.06 -11.37 10.18
N ASP A 36 8.02 -11.54 9.28
CA ASP A 36 9.23 -10.71 9.21
C ASP A 36 8.95 -9.37 8.49
N LEU A 37 7.77 -9.26 7.86
CA LEU A 37 7.29 -8.05 7.22
C LEU A 37 6.48 -7.16 8.17
N LEU A 38 6.00 -7.67 9.30
CA LEU A 38 5.17 -6.91 10.23
C LEU A 38 5.86 -5.62 10.68
N GLU A 39 5.09 -4.54 10.79
CA GLU A 39 5.53 -3.19 11.20
C GLU A 39 6.53 -2.52 10.25
N ARG A 40 6.96 -3.18 9.17
CA ARG A 40 7.80 -2.57 8.14
C ARG A 40 7.01 -1.48 7.41
N TYR A 41 7.61 -0.31 7.30
CA TYR A 41 7.10 0.80 6.49
C TYR A 41 7.24 0.50 5.00
N TYR A 42 6.27 0.98 4.23
CA TYR A 42 6.33 1.01 2.76
C TYR A 42 6.04 2.42 2.23
N GLU A 43 6.57 2.72 1.05
CA GLU A 43 6.31 3.96 0.32
C GLU A 43 4.95 3.84 -0.38
N THR A 44 4.11 4.86 -0.21
CA THR A 44 2.80 4.91 -0.87
C THR A 44 2.94 5.36 -2.32
N LEU A 45 2.03 4.90 -3.18
CA LEU A 45 1.98 5.34 -4.58
C LEU A 45 1.56 6.80 -4.72
N PHE A 46 0.62 7.21 -3.88
CA PHE A 46 0.09 8.57 -3.85
C PHE A 46 0.49 9.24 -2.54
N LYS A 47 0.90 10.51 -2.65
CA LYS A 47 1.33 11.35 -1.51
C LYS A 47 0.20 12.26 -1.03
N TYR A 48 -1.00 11.69 -0.92
CA TYR A 48 -2.17 12.36 -0.34
C TYR A 48 -2.12 12.32 1.18
N PHE A 49 -3.02 13.07 1.83
CA PHE A 49 -3.16 13.08 3.30
C PHE A 49 -1.85 13.37 4.05
N LYS A 50 -1.19 14.50 3.75
CA LYS A 50 0.07 14.90 4.37
C LYS A 50 0.06 14.85 5.91
N ASN A 51 -1.10 15.09 6.51
CA ASN A 51 -1.28 15.04 7.97
C ASN A 51 -1.07 13.64 8.56
N LEU A 52 -1.15 12.57 7.75
CA LEU A 52 -0.80 11.22 8.18
C LEU A 52 0.66 11.12 8.63
N GLU A 53 1.55 11.99 8.13
CA GLU A 53 2.97 12.00 8.55
C GLU A 53 3.17 12.24 10.05
N LEU A 54 2.18 12.82 10.72
CA LEU A 54 2.15 13.04 12.16
C LEU A 54 1.82 11.76 12.95
N MET A 55 1.32 10.72 12.28
CA MET A 55 0.99 9.46 12.93
C MET A 55 2.25 8.59 13.08
N PRO A 56 2.49 8.04 14.28
CA PRO A 56 3.66 7.20 14.54
C PRO A 56 3.62 5.91 13.71
N SER A 57 2.43 5.33 13.52
CA SER A 57 2.22 4.11 12.75
C SER A 57 1.36 4.40 11.53
N ARG A 58 2.00 4.52 10.36
CA ARG A 58 1.34 4.72 9.07
C ARG A 58 2.04 3.91 8.00
N HIS A 59 1.30 3.45 6.99
CA HIS A 59 1.87 2.74 5.84
C HIS A 59 2.81 1.62 6.29
N ILE A 60 2.37 0.84 7.27
CA ILE A 60 3.07 -0.34 7.77
C ILE A 60 2.32 -1.61 7.36
N VAL A 61 3.03 -2.74 7.35
CA VAL A 61 2.42 -4.07 7.21
C VAL A 61 1.86 -4.51 8.55
N VAL A 62 0.64 -5.03 8.54
CA VAL A 62 -0.05 -5.56 9.72
C VAL A 62 -0.51 -6.98 9.46
N SER A 63 -0.67 -7.75 10.54
CA SER A 63 -1.19 -9.11 10.47
C SER A 63 -2.70 -9.08 10.28
N GLY A 64 -3.21 -9.89 9.35
CA GLY A 64 -4.64 -10.04 9.09
C GLY A 64 -4.95 -11.44 8.59
N TYR A 65 -6.02 -12.05 9.13
CA TYR A 65 -6.50 -13.36 8.70
C TYR A 65 -8.03 -13.34 8.53
N TYR A 66 -8.48 -12.79 7.39
CA TYR A 66 -9.91 -12.64 7.10
C TYR A 66 -10.28 -12.90 5.63
N PHE A 67 -9.32 -13.38 4.84
CA PHE A 67 -9.48 -13.66 3.43
C PHE A 67 -9.10 -15.09 3.10
N LYS A 68 -9.78 -15.70 2.11
CA LYS A 68 -9.41 -17.02 1.61
C LYS A 68 -8.12 -16.92 0.80
N ARG A 69 -7.17 -17.80 1.11
CA ARG A 69 -5.81 -17.81 0.53
C ARG A 69 -5.81 -17.91 -1.00
N ASP A 70 -6.80 -18.60 -1.57
CA ASP A 70 -6.81 -18.95 -3.00
C ASP A 70 -7.28 -17.82 -3.93
N SER A 71 -7.78 -16.71 -3.37
CA SER A 71 -8.33 -15.60 -4.15
C SER A 71 -7.49 -14.32 -4.12
N VAL A 72 -6.31 -14.35 -3.47
CA VAL A 72 -5.47 -13.16 -3.27
C VAL A 72 -3.98 -13.49 -3.37
N THR A 73 -3.16 -12.45 -3.53
CA THR A 73 -1.69 -12.53 -3.63
C THR A 73 -0.99 -12.73 -2.27
N GLY A 74 -1.73 -12.90 -1.17
CA GLY A 74 -1.19 -13.01 0.19
C GLY A 74 -0.89 -11.68 0.89
N ILE A 75 -0.83 -10.56 0.14
CA ILE A 75 -0.80 -9.17 0.65
C ILE A 75 -2.10 -8.48 0.26
N ILE A 76 -2.66 -7.67 1.14
CA ILE A 76 -3.92 -6.96 0.91
C ILE A 76 -3.78 -5.49 1.28
N HIS A 77 -4.27 -4.61 0.41
CA HIS A 77 -4.44 -3.20 0.74
C HIS A 77 -5.67 -3.03 1.63
N CYS A 78 -5.48 -2.41 2.79
CA CYS A 78 -6.55 -2.18 3.77
C CYS A 78 -7.20 -0.81 3.58
N THR A 79 -8.53 -0.79 3.54
CA THR A 79 -9.37 0.41 3.42
C THR A 79 -10.33 0.52 4.62
N PRO A 80 -9.86 1.02 5.78
CA PRO A 80 -10.59 0.88 7.05
C PRO A 80 -11.96 1.55 7.09
N PHE A 81 -12.23 2.55 6.25
CA PHE A 81 -13.53 3.21 6.19
C PHE A 81 -14.55 2.52 5.29
N PHE A 82 -14.14 1.49 4.55
CA PHE A 82 -14.98 0.81 3.55
C PHE A 82 -15.16 -0.69 3.82
N GLY A 83 -14.33 -1.28 4.68
CA GLY A 83 -14.40 -2.69 5.06
C GLY A 83 -14.36 -2.88 6.58
N LYS A 84 -15.25 -3.72 7.12
CA LYS A 84 -15.28 -4.06 8.56
C LYS A 84 -13.99 -4.76 9.00
N ASP A 85 -13.51 -5.70 8.19
CA ASP A 85 -12.31 -6.46 8.52
C ASP A 85 -11.05 -5.60 8.39
N ASP A 86 -10.98 -4.74 7.36
CA ASP A 86 -9.94 -3.73 7.20
C ASP A 86 -9.88 -2.80 8.42
N TYR A 87 -11.04 -2.34 8.90
CA TYR A 87 -11.14 -1.52 10.12
C TYR A 87 -10.56 -2.26 11.33
N SER A 88 -11.01 -3.50 11.57
CA SER A 88 -10.58 -4.32 12.71
C SER A 88 -9.07 -4.55 12.72
N VAL A 89 -8.49 -4.84 11.55
CA VAL A 89 -7.05 -5.08 11.39
C VAL A 89 -6.25 -3.78 11.53
N CYS A 90 -6.71 -2.67 10.98
CA CYS A 90 -6.03 -1.38 11.13
C CYS A 90 -6.03 -0.88 12.58
N ILE A 91 -7.11 -1.12 13.32
CA ILE A 91 -7.19 -0.83 14.77
C ILE A 91 -6.22 -1.72 15.54
N SER A 92 -6.30 -3.05 15.32
CA SER A 92 -5.48 -4.01 16.05
C SER A 92 -3.98 -3.83 15.77
N GLY A 93 -3.63 -3.44 14.56
CA GLY A 93 -2.27 -3.09 14.15
C GLY A 93 -1.84 -1.66 14.48
N SER A 94 -2.63 -0.91 15.26
CA SER A 94 -2.34 0.47 15.65
C SER A 94 -2.08 1.44 14.49
N VAL A 95 -2.58 1.15 13.29
CA VAL A 95 -2.49 2.02 12.10
C VAL A 95 -3.46 3.19 12.20
N MET A 96 -4.52 3.06 13.00
CA MET A 96 -5.49 4.11 13.28
C MET A 96 -6.05 3.97 14.70
N ALA A 97 -6.47 5.09 15.29
CA ALA A 97 -7.10 5.15 16.61
C ALA A 97 -8.64 5.21 16.55
N GLY A 98 -9.24 4.61 15.51
CA GLY A 98 -10.69 4.65 15.30
C GLY A 98 -11.19 6.05 14.94
N LYS A 99 -12.45 6.33 15.28
CA LYS A 99 -13.12 7.61 14.94
C LYS A 99 -12.60 8.82 15.72
N GLU A 100 -11.83 8.59 16.78
CA GLU A 100 -11.25 9.64 17.61
C GLU A 100 -9.85 10.08 17.14
N GLY A 101 -9.24 9.30 16.23
CA GLY A 101 -7.96 9.62 15.62
C GLY A 101 -8.08 10.46 14.34
N LEU A 102 -6.94 10.71 13.69
CA LEU A 102 -6.91 11.32 12.37
C LEU A 102 -7.65 10.43 11.36
N ILE A 103 -8.67 10.99 10.71
CA ILE A 103 -9.46 10.31 9.69
C ILE A 103 -8.87 10.64 8.30
N ALA A 104 -8.31 9.63 7.63
CA ALA A 104 -7.91 9.71 6.24
C ALA A 104 -8.92 8.99 5.35
N CYS A 105 -10.13 9.55 5.23
CA CYS A 105 -11.13 9.08 4.27
C CYS A 105 -11.05 9.92 3.00
N SER A 106 -10.83 9.27 1.86
CA SER A 106 -10.69 9.92 0.55
C SER A 106 -11.99 10.27 -0.13
N VAL A 107 -13.12 9.84 0.44
CA VAL A 107 -14.43 9.96 -0.19
C VAL A 107 -15.42 10.58 0.79
N ASP A 108 -16.22 11.51 0.31
CA ASP A 108 -17.31 12.13 1.06
C ASP A 108 -18.58 11.26 1.06
N ASN A 109 -19.65 11.77 1.70
CA ASN A 109 -20.93 11.07 1.78
C ASN A 109 -21.65 10.94 0.43
N ASN A 110 -21.23 11.67 -0.61
CA ASN A 110 -21.79 11.60 -1.95
C ASN A 110 -21.04 10.60 -2.84
N GLY A 111 -19.98 9.97 -2.33
CA GLY A 111 -19.13 9.10 -3.15
C GLY A 111 -18.13 9.88 -4.02
N CYS A 112 -17.85 11.14 -3.69
CA CYS A 112 -16.90 11.99 -4.40
C CYS A 112 -15.59 12.13 -3.65
N PHE A 113 -14.48 12.26 -4.37
CA PHE A 113 -13.17 12.47 -3.75
C PHE A 113 -13.11 13.79 -2.98
N THR A 114 -12.54 13.75 -1.79
CA THR A 114 -12.32 14.95 -0.98
C THR A 114 -11.12 15.75 -1.48
N ARG A 115 -10.93 16.97 -0.96
CA ARG A 115 -9.81 17.87 -1.34
C ARG A 115 -8.43 17.32 -1.00
N GLU A 116 -8.36 16.34 -0.09
CA GLU A 116 -7.13 15.66 0.30
C GLU A 116 -6.57 14.78 -0.84
N VAL A 117 -7.43 14.42 -1.81
CA VAL A 117 -7.11 13.76 -3.07
C VAL A 117 -7.28 14.78 -4.19
N ASP A 118 -6.32 15.70 -4.28
CA ASP A 118 -6.37 16.88 -5.14
C ASP A 118 -6.56 16.58 -6.63
N ASP A 119 -5.88 15.55 -7.15
CA ASP A 119 -6.00 15.12 -8.57
C ASP A 119 -7.45 14.77 -8.99
N TYR A 120 -8.31 14.38 -8.04
CA TYR A 120 -9.66 13.89 -8.30
C TYR A 120 -10.74 14.63 -7.52
N ALA A 121 -10.40 15.70 -6.80
CA ALA A 121 -11.29 16.37 -5.86
C ALA A 121 -12.65 16.76 -6.49
N GLY A 122 -13.73 16.42 -5.79
CA GLY A 122 -15.11 16.68 -6.21
C GLY A 122 -15.67 15.73 -7.27
N ARG A 123 -14.87 14.81 -7.81
CA ARG A 123 -15.32 13.84 -8.82
C ARG A 123 -15.80 12.55 -8.14
N CYS A 124 -16.85 11.93 -8.70
CA CYS A 124 -17.33 10.63 -8.26
C CYS A 124 -16.24 9.56 -8.44
N VAL A 125 -16.09 8.66 -7.47
CA VAL A 125 -15.04 7.64 -7.46
C VAL A 125 -15.02 6.79 -8.74
N LYS A 126 -16.20 6.36 -9.21
CA LYS A 126 -16.32 5.51 -10.42
C LYS A 126 -15.88 6.21 -11.70
N ASP A 127 -16.09 7.52 -11.78
CA ASP A 127 -15.72 8.30 -12.96
C ASP A 127 -14.20 8.50 -13.05
N CYS A 128 -13.48 8.27 -11.94
CA CYS A 128 -12.04 8.42 -11.87
C CYS A 128 -11.28 7.11 -12.12
N ASP A 129 -11.95 5.95 -12.17
CA ASP A 129 -11.31 4.63 -12.27
C ASP A 129 -10.30 4.56 -13.42
N LYS A 130 -10.68 5.05 -14.61
CA LYS A 130 -9.80 5.04 -15.80
C LYS A 130 -8.57 5.91 -15.62
N ASP A 131 -8.71 7.07 -14.99
CA ASP A 131 -7.62 8.01 -14.77
C ASP A 131 -6.67 7.51 -13.69
N ILE A 132 -7.20 6.89 -12.64
CA ILE A 132 -6.42 6.26 -11.57
C ILE A 132 -5.60 5.10 -12.13
N ILE A 133 -6.22 4.22 -12.94
CA ILE A 133 -5.51 3.11 -13.61
C ILE A 133 -4.38 3.66 -14.48
N LYS A 134 -4.65 4.68 -15.30
CA LYS A 134 -3.64 5.31 -16.15
C LYS A 134 -2.48 5.88 -15.32
N SER A 135 -2.78 6.57 -14.22
CA SER A 135 -1.78 7.15 -13.33
C SER A 135 -0.90 6.07 -12.69
N ILE A 136 -1.51 5.00 -12.17
CA ILE A 136 -0.79 3.86 -11.58
C ILE A 136 0.11 3.21 -12.63
N THR A 137 -0.41 2.95 -13.84
CA THR A 137 0.38 2.37 -14.93
C THR A 137 1.57 3.26 -15.29
N GLN A 138 1.39 4.58 -15.37
CA GLN A 138 2.50 5.51 -15.62
C GLN A 138 3.54 5.47 -14.49
N MET A 139 3.11 5.48 -13.22
CA MET A 139 4.01 5.36 -12.07
C MET A 139 4.80 4.05 -12.10
N GLN A 140 4.16 2.94 -12.48
CA GLN A 140 4.82 1.64 -12.66
C GLN A 140 5.93 1.70 -13.71
N PHE A 141 5.66 2.27 -14.88
CA PHE A 141 6.69 2.44 -15.91
C PHE A 141 7.89 3.23 -15.39
N HIS A 142 7.67 4.30 -14.62
CA HIS A 142 8.76 5.08 -14.04
C HIS A 142 9.54 4.31 -12.96
N GLN A 143 8.87 3.56 -12.09
CA GLN A 143 9.54 2.77 -11.05
C GLN A 143 10.36 1.61 -11.64
N ILE A 144 9.81 0.88 -12.62
CA ILE A 144 10.53 -0.20 -13.31
C ILE A 144 11.77 0.35 -14.02
N ASN A 145 11.66 1.52 -14.65
CA ASN A 145 12.81 2.15 -15.31
C ASN A 145 13.86 2.70 -14.33
N ARG A 146 13.50 2.98 -13.07
CA ARG A 146 14.47 3.30 -12.00
C ARG A 146 15.23 2.08 -11.49
N ILE A 147 14.70 0.87 -11.68
CA ILE A 147 15.27 -0.39 -11.17
C ILE A 147 16.15 -1.07 -12.23
N LYS A 148 16.13 -0.63 -13.50
CA LYS A 148 17.12 -1.08 -14.49
C LYS A 148 18.53 -0.60 -14.09
N PRO A 149 19.57 -1.45 -14.19
CA PRO A 149 20.79 -1.26 -13.43
C PRO A 149 21.59 -0.06 -13.93
N LEU A 150 22.20 0.65 -12.97
CA LEU A 150 23.57 1.15 -13.13
C LEU A 150 24.42 0.00 -13.70
N THR A 151 24.55 -0.01 -15.02
CA THR A 151 25.50 -0.85 -15.76
C THR A 151 26.31 0.09 -16.62
N VAL A 152 27.47 0.49 -16.09
CA VAL A 152 28.74 0.60 -16.80
C VAL A 152 29.82 0.11 -15.85
#